data_AF-A0A2I1G7E0-F1
#
_entry.id   AF-A0A2I1G7E0-F1
#
_cell.length_a   1.000
_cell.length_b   1.000
_cell.length_c   1.000
_cell.angle_alpha   90.00
_cell.angle_beta   90.00
_cell.angle_gamma   90.00
#
_symmetry.space_group_name_H-M   'P 1'
#
loop_
_entity.id
_entity.type
_entity.pdbx_description
1 polymer ?
#
loop_
_entity_poly.entity_id
_entity_poly.type
_entity_poly.pdbx_seq_one_letter_code
_entity_poly.pdbx_strand_id
1 'polypeptide(L)'
;MIICKFPLSSHIPLCHAPIPDFSRLVDRQVETYEQIMDQQLSYNGPSSSLALDIKKAELATADLRTLIKYSSLVTASELANRLTLFVDKARSVGRDLQILQARTRSSLDNLITYNIFALKALEDVRDKKISAKELAGAYNQMMSLIENDLKRMILVGQDALGSLADLDEMLIAIHDLATHESAYQNKELNKLLAELWTIFGGNRVRKQLFEENLELLKNLDKHRRTAVSQIQTTLYSLTSFQLDMEELREQVSRPSIIEMPVEVHIESIGKGIERLRNSKVALKSGGDTKISKLIDSSNENNDNNVAKEMTI
;
A
#
# COMPACT_ATOMS: atom_id res chain seq x y z
N MET A 1 -16.33 43.59 11.73
CA MET A 1 -15.26 43.03 10.87
C MET A 1 -14.43 44.07 10.11
N ILE A 2 -14.90 45.32 9.92
CA ILE A 2 -14.13 46.40 9.23
C ILE A 2 -13.02 47.00 10.11
N ILE A 3 -13.15 46.89 11.44
CA ILE A 3 -12.27 47.53 12.44
C ILE A 3 -10.85 46.94 12.44
N CYS A 4 -10.65 45.67 12.06
CA CYS A 4 -9.34 45.02 12.02
C CYS A 4 -8.51 45.32 10.75
N LYS A 5 -8.91 46.32 9.94
CA LYS A 5 -8.17 46.77 8.75
C LYS A 5 -7.34 48.04 8.99
N PHE A 6 -7.44 48.66 10.17
CA PHE A 6 -6.66 49.87 10.50
C PHE A 6 -5.29 49.50 11.09
N PRO A 7 -4.23 50.30 10.82
CA PRO A 7 -2.85 49.99 11.21
C PRO A 7 -2.62 49.88 12.74
N LEU A 8 -3.46 50.52 13.57
CA LEU A 8 -3.40 50.40 15.05
C LEU A 8 -4.30 49.29 15.63
N SER A 9 -5.05 48.56 14.80
CA SER A 9 -5.99 47.54 15.28
C SER A 9 -5.33 46.25 15.76
N SER A 10 -4.03 46.06 15.52
CA SER A 10 -3.24 44.91 15.99
C SER A 10 -3.12 44.82 17.53
N HIS A 11 -3.36 45.92 18.24
CA HIS A 11 -3.40 45.97 19.71
C HIS A 11 -4.78 45.67 20.31
N ILE A 12 -5.81 45.51 19.48
CA ILE A 12 -7.14 45.10 19.93
C ILE A 12 -7.10 43.57 20.04
N PRO A 13 -7.32 42.96 21.23
CA PRO A 13 -7.28 41.51 21.42
C PRO A 13 -8.23 40.75 20.48
N LEU A 14 -9.36 41.38 20.09
CA LEU A 14 -10.31 40.85 19.10
C LEU A 14 -9.78 40.79 17.65
N CYS A 15 -8.66 41.45 17.35
CA CYS A 15 -8.05 41.47 16.01
C CYS A 15 -6.72 40.69 15.95
N HIS A 16 -6.28 40.07 17.06
CA HIS A 16 -5.17 39.13 17.04
C HIS A 16 -5.68 37.81 16.46
N ALA A 17 -5.22 37.46 15.25
CA ALA A 17 -5.43 36.13 14.71
C ALA A 17 -4.41 35.20 15.38
N PRO A 18 -4.84 34.17 16.12
CA PRO A 18 -3.93 33.27 16.79
C PRO A 18 -3.21 32.40 15.76
N ILE A 19 -1.96 32.06 16.08
CA ILE A 19 -1.18 31.14 15.27
C ILE A 19 -1.84 29.74 15.29
N PRO A 20 -2.15 29.14 14.13
CA PRO A 20 -2.66 27.78 14.07
C PRO A 20 -1.67 26.77 14.64
N ASP A 21 -2.17 25.68 15.24
CA ASP A 21 -1.32 24.63 15.78
C ASP A 21 -0.74 23.75 14.67
N PHE A 22 0.41 24.17 14.13
CA PHE A 22 1.18 23.38 13.18
C PHE A 22 1.81 22.15 13.83
N SER A 23 2.17 22.23 15.11
CA SER A 23 2.87 21.14 15.79
C SER A 23 2.01 19.89 15.83
N ARG A 24 0.77 20.03 16.33
CA ARG A 24 -0.19 18.93 16.41
C ARG A 24 -0.53 18.36 15.03
N LEU A 25 -0.65 19.22 14.01
CA LEU A 25 -0.86 18.79 12.64
C LEU A 25 0.30 17.91 12.13
N VAL A 26 1.55 18.33 12.32
CA VAL A 26 2.71 17.57 11.86
C VAL A 26 2.88 16.27 12.65
N ASP A 27 2.65 16.28 13.95
CA ASP A 27 2.73 15.08 14.78
C ASP A 27 1.77 14.00 14.28
N ARG A 28 0.51 14.37 13.98
CA ARG A 28 -0.48 13.43 13.40
C ARG A 28 -0.09 12.92 12.02
N GLN A 29 0.48 13.77 11.17
CA GLN A 29 1.01 13.33 9.87
C GLN A 29 2.09 12.28 10.04
N VAL A 30 3.06 12.53 10.92
CA VAL A 30 4.21 11.64 11.14
C VAL A 30 3.75 10.31 11.72
N GLU A 31 2.91 10.33 12.77
CA GLU A 31 2.34 9.12 13.37
C GLU A 31 1.62 8.24 12.34
N THR A 32 0.78 8.84 11.50
CA THR A 32 0.01 8.12 10.48
C THR A 32 0.93 7.45 9.45
N TYR A 33 1.94 8.16 8.96
CA TYR A 33 2.81 7.64 7.90
C TYR A 33 3.85 6.64 8.42
N GLU A 34 4.31 6.77 9.66
CA GLU A 34 5.13 5.75 10.31
C GLU A 34 4.34 4.43 10.44
N GLN A 35 3.08 4.48 10.87
CA GLN A 35 2.22 3.29 10.94
C GLN A 35 2.00 2.61 9.58
N ILE A 36 1.72 3.40 8.54
CA ILE A 36 1.53 2.88 7.17
C ILE A 36 2.84 2.26 6.65
N MET A 37 3.96 2.90 6.92
CA MET A 37 5.28 2.39 6.54
C MET A 37 5.61 1.08 7.24
N ASP A 38 5.37 0.98 8.54
CA ASP A 38 5.64 -0.23 9.32
C ASP A 38 4.88 -1.43 8.74
N GLN A 39 3.63 -1.23 8.29
CA GLN A 39 2.85 -2.27 7.61
C GLN A 39 3.52 -2.73 6.30
N GLN A 40 4.00 -1.80 5.47
CA GLN A 40 4.68 -2.13 4.22
C GLN A 40 6.03 -2.82 4.45
N LEU A 41 6.79 -2.39 5.45
CA LEU A 41 8.09 -2.96 5.78
C LEU A 41 7.97 -4.33 6.46
N SER A 42 6.92 -4.55 7.28
CA SER A 42 6.67 -5.82 7.98
C SER A 42 6.38 -7.01 7.06
N TYR A 43 6.08 -6.74 5.78
CA TYR A 43 5.84 -7.82 4.82
C TYR A 43 7.11 -8.65 4.58
N ASN A 44 7.08 -9.90 5.06
CA ASN A 44 8.16 -10.88 4.97
C ASN A 44 7.83 -12.03 4.00
N GLY A 45 7.04 -11.76 2.96
CA GLY A 45 6.75 -12.77 1.93
C GLY A 45 7.96 -13.12 1.05
N PRO A 46 7.87 -14.21 0.26
CA PRO A 46 8.98 -14.72 -0.56
C PRO A 46 9.52 -13.68 -1.54
N SER A 47 8.63 -12.91 -2.17
CA SER A 47 9.02 -11.85 -3.10
C SER A 47 9.13 -10.49 -2.42
N SER A 48 9.06 -10.44 -1.09
CA SER A 48 9.30 -9.27 -0.23
C SER A 48 8.43 -8.01 -0.48
N SER A 49 7.64 -8.05 -1.56
CA SER A 49 6.53 -7.19 -1.92
C SER A 49 5.34 -8.07 -2.23
N LEU A 50 4.22 -7.74 -1.62
CA LEU A 50 2.96 -8.44 -1.81
C LEU A 50 2.48 -8.41 -3.26
N ALA A 51 2.67 -7.30 -3.97
CA ALA A 51 2.30 -7.19 -5.38
C ALA A 51 3.07 -8.20 -6.25
N LEU A 52 4.33 -8.48 -5.91
CA LEU A 52 5.14 -9.48 -6.61
C LEU A 52 4.68 -10.91 -6.31
N ASP A 53 4.32 -11.20 -5.06
CA ASP A 53 3.80 -12.53 -4.70
C ASP A 53 2.44 -12.82 -5.39
N ILE A 54 1.55 -11.82 -5.45
CA ILE A 54 0.32 -11.92 -6.25
C ILE A 54 0.63 -12.10 -7.74
N LYS A 55 1.63 -11.40 -8.27
CA LYS A 55 2.05 -11.54 -9.67
C LYS A 55 2.59 -12.94 -9.98
N LYS A 56 3.38 -13.53 -9.08
CA LYS A 56 3.85 -14.91 -9.23
C LYS A 56 2.68 -15.90 -9.23
N ALA A 57 1.71 -15.72 -8.35
CA ALA A 57 0.50 -16.54 -8.35
C ALA A 57 -0.34 -16.37 -9.63
N GLU A 58 -0.46 -15.15 -10.17
CA GLU A 58 -1.09 -14.90 -11.48
C GLU A 58 -0.43 -15.76 -12.58
N LEU A 59 0.90 -15.73 -12.67
CA LEU A 59 1.65 -16.46 -13.69
C LEU A 59 1.50 -17.97 -13.52
N ALA A 60 1.65 -18.48 -12.30
CA ALA A 60 1.45 -19.90 -11.98
C ALA A 60 0.04 -20.39 -12.37
N THR A 61 -0.97 -19.55 -12.16
CA THR A 61 -2.36 -19.89 -12.53
C THR A 61 -2.59 -19.85 -14.03
N ALA A 62 -1.94 -18.93 -14.74
CA ALA A 62 -2.01 -18.84 -16.20
C ALA A 62 -1.38 -20.06 -16.89
N ASP A 63 -0.29 -20.58 -16.32
CA ASP A 63 0.35 -21.82 -16.76
C ASP A 63 -0.56 -23.03 -16.51
N LEU A 64 -1.12 -23.12 -15.29
CA LEU A 64 -2.05 -24.19 -14.92
C LEU A 64 -3.28 -24.25 -15.84
N ARG A 65 -3.86 -23.10 -16.17
CA ARG A 65 -4.98 -22.99 -17.11
C ARG A 65 -4.66 -23.62 -18.47
N THR A 66 -3.47 -23.34 -19.00
CA THR A 66 -3.06 -23.85 -20.32
C THR A 66 -3.04 -25.37 -20.34
N LEU A 67 -2.67 -26.00 -19.23
CA LEU A 67 -2.57 -27.44 -19.09
C LEU A 67 -3.94 -28.09 -18.91
N ILE A 68 -4.80 -27.49 -18.09
CA ILE A 68 -6.17 -27.98 -17.87
C ILE A 68 -6.96 -28.01 -19.17
N LYS A 69 -6.74 -27.05 -20.07
CA LYS A 69 -7.39 -26.99 -21.38
C LYS A 69 -7.16 -28.25 -22.25
N TYR A 70 -6.04 -28.96 -22.05
CA TYR A 70 -5.70 -30.17 -22.79
C TYR A 70 -5.74 -31.43 -21.91
N SER A 71 -6.39 -31.35 -20.74
CA SER A 71 -6.49 -32.46 -19.79
C SER A 71 -7.71 -33.36 -20.06
N SER A 72 -7.72 -34.54 -19.43
CA SER A 72 -8.85 -35.49 -19.48
C SER A 72 -9.91 -35.25 -18.40
N LEU A 73 -9.97 -34.04 -17.83
CA LEU A 73 -10.96 -33.68 -16.80
C LEU A 73 -12.35 -33.52 -17.39
N VAL A 74 -13.38 -33.92 -16.64
CA VAL A 74 -14.77 -33.75 -17.05
C VAL A 74 -15.14 -32.27 -17.09
N THR A 75 -14.68 -31.50 -16.09
CA THR A 75 -14.89 -30.05 -15.97
C THR A 75 -13.78 -29.20 -16.60
N ALA A 76 -12.93 -29.77 -17.47
CA ALA A 76 -11.74 -29.09 -18.02
C ALA A 76 -12.04 -27.69 -18.59
N SER A 77 -13.10 -27.56 -19.38
CA SER A 77 -13.51 -26.30 -20.00
C SER A 77 -13.99 -25.27 -18.98
N GLU A 78 -14.79 -25.69 -18.00
CA GLU A 78 -15.31 -24.82 -16.95
C GLU A 78 -14.18 -24.35 -16.01
N LEU A 79 -13.29 -25.26 -15.60
CA LEU A 79 -12.14 -24.94 -14.77
C LEU A 79 -11.18 -23.99 -15.50
N ALA A 80 -10.90 -24.22 -16.79
CA ALA A 80 -10.08 -23.31 -17.60
C ALA A 80 -10.70 -21.90 -17.72
N ASN A 81 -12.03 -21.80 -17.82
CA ASN A 81 -12.73 -20.52 -17.84
C ASN A 81 -12.60 -19.79 -16.50
N ARG A 82 -12.80 -20.49 -15.37
CA ARG A 82 -12.64 -19.89 -14.03
C ARG A 82 -11.20 -19.44 -13.76
N LEU A 83 -10.21 -20.23 -14.17
CA LEU A 83 -8.81 -19.84 -14.05
C LEU A 83 -8.47 -18.63 -14.93
N THR A 84 -9.14 -18.45 -16.07
CA THR A 84 -8.99 -17.23 -16.89
C THR A 84 -9.47 -16.00 -16.14
N LEU A 85 -10.68 -16.07 -15.57
CA LEU A 85 -11.23 -14.97 -14.76
C LEU A 85 -10.35 -14.67 -13.56
N PHE A 86 -9.86 -15.71 -12.88
CA PHE A 86 -8.92 -15.57 -11.78
C PHE A 86 -7.65 -14.83 -12.19
N VAL A 87 -7.01 -15.21 -13.30
CA VAL A 87 -5.79 -14.56 -13.80
C VAL A 87 -6.02 -13.08 -14.06
N ASP A 88 -7.18 -12.72 -14.63
CA ASP A 88 -7.52 -11.32 -14.88
C ASP A 88 -7.74 -10.54 -13.58
N LYS A 89 -8.40 -11.12 -12.57
CA LYS A 89 -8.56 -10.50 -11.25
C LYS A 89 -7.23 -10.38 -10.48
N ALA A 90 -6.38 -11.40 -10.53
CA ALA A 90 -5.06 -11.38 -9.90
C ALA A 90 -4.18 -10.27 -10.51
N ARG A 91 -4.29 -10.05 -11.83
CA ARG A 91 -3.63 -8.93 -12.51
C ARG A 91 -4.11 -7.57 -12.00
N SER A 92 -5.42 -7.39 -11.84
CA SER A 92 -5.99 -6.15 -11.28
C SER A 92 -5.49 -5.91 -9.86
N VAL A 93 -5.52 -6.93 -8.98
CA VAL A 93 -4.98 -6.84 -7.62
C VAL A 93 -3.50 -6.44 -7.64
N GLY A 94 -2.67 -7.09 -8.46
CA GLY A 94 -1.25 -6.75 -8.57
C GLY A 94 -1.03 -5.29 -8.96
N ARG A 95 -1.82 -4.79 -9.91
CA ARG A 95 -1.79 -3.39 -10.36
C ARG A 95 -2.22 -2.44 -9.24
N ASP A 96 -3.33 -2.69 -8.57
CA ASP A 96 -3.87 -1.81 -7.53
C ASP A 96 -2.92 -1.71 -6.33
N LEU A 97 -2.28 -2.83 -5.95
CA LEU A 97 -1.24 -2.85 -4.92
C LEU A 97 -0.02 -2.02 -5.32
N GLN A 98 0.41 -2.07 -6.59
CA GLN A 98 1.51 -1.23 -7.09
C GLN A 98 1.13 0.25 -7.09
N ILE A 99 -0.09 0.59 -7.51
CA ILE A 99 -0.61 1.96 -7.47
C ILE A 99 -0.63 2.46 -6.03
N LEU A 100 -1.09 1.66 -5.07
CA LEU A 100 -1.09 2.00 -3.65
C LEU A 100 0.33 2.26 -3.15
N GLN A 101 1.29 1.39 -3.42
CA GLN A 101 2.70 1.57 -3.04
C GLN A 101 3.29 2.87 -3.60
N ALA A 102 3.09 3.13 -4.91
CA ALA A 102 3.56 4.35 -5.55
C ALA A 102 2.89 5.60 -4.95
N ARG A 103 1.60 5.51 -4.66
CA ARG A 103 0.82 6.61 -4.07
C ARG A 103 1.26 6.92 -2.65
N THR A 104 1.51 5.92 -1.81
CA THR A 104 2.06 6.11 -0.45
C THR A 104 3.37 6.87 -0.49
N ARG A 105 4.30 6.48 -1.39
CA ARG A 105 5.58 7.16 -1.57
C ARG A 105 5.41 8.61 -2.03
N SER A 106 4.58 8.84 -3.05
CA SER A 106 4.30 10.18 -3.57
C SER A 106 3.63 11.07 -2.51
N SER A 107 2.74 10.51 -1.71
CA SER A 107 2.05 11.25 -0.65
C SER A 107 3.00 11.64 0.48
N LEU A 108 3.94 10.76 0.85
CA LEU A 108 5.02 11.08 1.79
C LEU A 108 5.92 12.22 1.27
N ASP A 109 6.26 12.19 -0.02
CA ASP A 109 7.03 13.26 -0.67
C ASP A 109 6.28 14.59 -0.64
N ASN A 110 4.99 14.59 -0.95
CA ASN A 110 4.13 15.76 -0.87
C ASN A 110 4.09 16.33 0.55
N LEU A 111 3.94 15.49 1.57
CA LEU A 111 3.95 15.93 2.97
C LEU A 111 5.25 16.63 3.35
N ILE A 112 6.41 16.07 2.95
CA ILE A 112 7.70 16.72 3.19
C ILE A 112 7.72 18.12 2.55
N THR A 113 7.27 18.23 1.30
CA THR A 113 7.18 19.52 0.60
C THR A 113 6.25 20.50 1.30
N TYR A 114 5.05 20.05 1.72
CA TYR A 114 4.08 20.89 2.42
C TYR A 114 4.62 21.38 3.76
N ASN A 115 5.31 20.52 4.51
CA ASN A 115 5.93 20.88 5.77
C ASN A 115 7.10 21.87 5.58
N ILE A 116 7.90 21.73 4.53
CA ILE A 116 8.95 22.72 4.21
C ILE A 116 8.33 24.09 3.92
N PHE A 117 7.22 24.13 3.18
CA PHE A 117 6.50 25.38 2.92
C PHE A 117 5.92 25.99 4.22
N ALA A 118 5.34 25.16 5.08
CA ALA A 118 4.81 25.60 6.37
C ALA A 118 5.91 26.15 7.30
N LEU A 119 7.06 25.45 7.37
CA LEU A 119 8.24 25.91 8.10
C LEU A 119 8.66 27.30 7.62
N LYS A 120 8.71 27.49 6.30
CA LYS A 120 9.09 28.78 5.71
C LYS A 120 8.11 29.89 6.07
N ALA A 121 6.81 29.61 6.05
CA ALA A 121 5.78 30.56 6.45
C ALA A 121 5.89 30.95 7.94
N LEU A 122 6.21 30.00 8.82
CA LEU A 122 6.45 30.28 10.25
C LEU A 122 7.70 31.16 10.46
N GLU A 123 8.79 30.88 9.75
CA GLU A 123 9.99 31.74 9.78
C GLU A 123 9.69 33.15 9.30
N ASP A 124 8.87 33.29 8.25
CA ASP A 124 8.50 34.59 7.71
C ASP A 124 7.56 35.36 8.65
N VAL A 125 6.71 34.70 9.45
CA VAL A 125 5.96 35.35 10.55
C VAL A 125 6.89 35.80 11.68
N ARG A 126 7.82 34.94 12.12
CA ARG A 126 8.81 35.28 13.16
C ARG A 126 9.62 36.50 12.77
N ASP A 127 10.04 36.56 11.50
CA ASP A 127 10.81 37.67 10.93
C ASP A 127 9.94 38.88 10.57
N LYS A 128 8.63 38.86 10.91
CA LYS A 128 7.62 39.91 10.64
C LYS A 128 7.46 40.27 9.15
N LYS A 129 7.76 39.32 8.24
CA LYS A 129 7.61 39.47 6.78
C LYS A 129 6.18 39.22 6.32
N ILE A 130 5.45 38.35 7.01
CA ILE A 130 4.02 38.08 6.77
C ILE A 130 3.24 38.20 8.08
N SER A 131 1.95 38.46 7.97
CA SER A 131 1.02 38.55 9.11
C SER A 131 0.54 37.18 9.59
N ALA A 132 0.06 37.11 10.84
CA ALA A 132 -0.58 35.90 11.38
C ALA A 132 -1.80 35.46 10.54
N LYS A 133 -2.49 36.41 9.89
CA LYS A 133 -3.59 36.11 8.96
C LYS A 133 -3.10 35.41 7.69
N GLU A 134 -1.98 35.83 7.14
CA GLU A 134 -1.37 35.17 5.98
C GLU A 134 -0.88 33.77 6.35
N LEU A 135 -0.32 33.59 7.54
CA LEU A 135 0.04 32.28 8.09
C LEU A 135 -1.17 31.36 8.27
N ALA A 136 -2.29 31.87 8.78
CA ALA A 136 -3.54 31.10 8.85
C ALA A 136 -4.06 30.72 7.45
N GLY A 137 -3.84 31.56 6.43
CA GLY A 137 -4.10 31.22 5.04
C GLY A 137 -3.24 30.06 4.55
N ALA A 138 -1.93 30.10 4.83
CA ALA A 138 -0.99 29.04 4.50
C ALA A 138 -1.34 27.71 5.19
N TYR A 139 -1.74 27.75 6.47
CA TYR A 139 -2.22 26.58 7.22
C TYR A 139 -3.45 25.94 6.55
N ASN A 140 -4.47 26.73 6.23
CA ASN A 140 -5.68 26.22 5.59
C ASN A 140 -5.40 25.64 4.19
N GLN A 141 -4.48 26.24 3.44
CA GLN A 141 -4.03 25.71 2.16
C GLN A 141 -3.33 24.37 2.34
N MET A 142 -2.42 24.26 3.30
CA MET A 142 -1.75 23.00 3.66
C MET A 142 -2.75 21.92 4.05
N MET A 143 -3.71 22.23 4.92
CA MET A 143 -4.77 21.31 5.32
C MET A 143 -5.56 20.79 4.11
N SER A 144 -5.94 21.69 3.21
CA SER A 144 -6.68 21.31 1.99
C SER A 144 -5.87 20.39 1.08
N LEU A 145 -4.55 20.61 0.95
CA LEU A 145 -3.66 19.75 0.17
C LEU A 145 -3.55 18.35 0.79
N ILE A 146 -3.37 18.26 2.10
CA ILE A 146 -3.29 17.00 2.83
C ILE A 146 -4.63 16.25 2.72
N GLU A 147 -5.76 16.90 2.98
CA GLU A 147 -7.10 16.31 2.86
C GLU A 147 -7.33 15.71 1.47
N ASN A 148 -6.93 16.41 0.41
CA ASN A 148 -7.02 15.92 -0.96
C ASN A 148 -6.13 14.70 -1.18
N ASP A 149 -4.92 14.70 -0.62
CA ASP A 149 -4.01 13.57 -0.73
C ASP A 149 -4.56 12.33 -0.01
N LEU A 150 -5.11 12.49 1.20
CA LEU A 150 -5.76 11.45 1.98
C LEU A 150 -6.96 10.85 1.27
N LYS A 151 -7.88 11.69 0.75
CA LYS A 151 -9.06 11.23 0.00
C LYS A 151 -8.66 10.34 -1.17
N ARG A 152 -7.64 10.74 -1.94
CA ARG A 152 -7.14 9.95 -3.06
C ARG A 152 -6.51 8.63 -2.60
N MET A 153 -5.77 8.62 -1.49
CA MET A 153 -5.13 7.40 -1.00
C MET A 153 -6.15 6.41 -0.42
N ILE A 154 -7.21 6.91 0.22
CA ILE A 154 -8.34 6.10 0.68
C ILE A 154 -9.07 5.46 -0.49
N LEU A 155 -9.36 6.21 -1.56
CA LEU A 155 -9.99 5.66 -2.76
C LEU A 155 -9.15 4.51 -3.36
N VAL A 156 -7.84 4.72 -3.53
CA VAL A 156 -6.94 3.67 -4.04
C VAL A 156 -6.91 2.44 -3.13
N GLY A 157 -6.94 2.63 -1.80
CA GLY A 157 -7.01 1.52 -0.85
C GLY A 157 -8.34 0.75 -0.92
N GLN A 158 -9.46 1.47 -1.10
CA GLN A 158 -10.78 0.87 -1.27
C GLN A 158 -10.88 0.06 -2.58
N ASP A 159 -10.36 0.60 -3.67
CA ASP A 159 -10.28 -0.10 -4.96
C ASP A 159 -9.47 -1.40 -4.83
N ALA A 160 -8.31 -1.34 -4.15
CA ALA A 160 -7.48 -2.52 -3.92
C ALA A 160 -8.18 -3.58 -3.06
N LEU A 161 -8.96 -3.18 -2.04
CA LEU A 161 -9.78 -4.11 -1.26
C LEU A 161 -10.90 -4.75 -2.10
N GLY A 162 -11.55 -3.97 -2.96
CA GLY A 162 -12.54 -4.49 -3.90
C GLY A 162 -11.95 -5.56 -4.81
N SER A 163 -10.80 -5.27 -5.43
CA SER A 163 -10.07 -6.25 -6.25
C SER A 163 -9.65 -7.51 -5.47
N LEU A 164 -9.27 -7.38 -4.20
CA LEU A 164 -8.92 -8.53 -3.34
C LEU A 164 -10.14 -9.37 -2.96
N ALA A 165 -11.31 -8.76 -2.81
CA ALA A 165 -12.57 -9.47 -2.57
C ALA A 165 -13.01 -10.24 -3.81
N ASP A 166 -12.95 -9.61 -4.99
CA ASP A 166 -13.19 -10.28 -6.27
C ASP A 166 -12.28 -11.50 -6.46
N LEU A 167 -11.01 -11.38 -6.07
CA LEU A 167 -10.04 -12.48 -6.13
C LEU A 167 -10.40 -13.64 -5.19
N ASP A 168 -10.94 -13.35 -4.01
CA ASP A 168 -11.40 -14.35 -3.04
C ASP A 168 -12.59 -15.15 -3.59
N GLU A 169 -13.58 -14.46 -4.17
CA GLU A 169 -14.73 -15.11 -4.80
C GLU A 169 -14.29 -16.07 -5.91
N MET A 170 -13.31 -15.66 -6.73
CA MET A 170 -12.75 -16.55 -7.76
C MET A 170 -12.03 -17.76 -7.16
N LEU A 171 -11.32 -17.61 -6.04
CA LEU A 171 -10.66 -18.72 -5.35
C LEU A 171 -11.66 -19.75 -4.81
N ILE A 172 -12.76 -19.27 -4.21
CA ILE A 172 -13.85 -20.12 -3.72
C ILE A 172 -14.46 -20.90 -4.88
N ALA A 173 -14.78 -20.23 -6.00
CA ALA A 173 -15.35 -20.88 -7.16
C ALA A 173 -14.43 -21.95 -7.79
N ILE A 174 -13.12 -21.70 -7.85
CA ILE A 174 -12.13 -22.71 -8.30
C ILE A 174 -12.08 -23.89 -7.34
N HIS A 175 -12.12 -23.64 -6.02
CA HIS A 175 -12.10 -24.68 -5.00
C HIS A 175 -13.31 -25.59 -5.07
N ASP A 176 -14.51 -25.03 -5.24
CA ASP A 176 -15.76 -25.79 -5.35
C ASP A 176 -15.75 -26.71 -6.58
N LEU A 177 -15.32 -26.19 -7.74
CA LEU A 177 -15.19 -26.99 -8.96
C LEU A 177 -14.14 -28.09 -8.85
N ALA A 178 -12.98 -27.79 -8.27
CA ALA A 178 -11.94 -28.78 -8.04
C ALA A 178 -12.44 -29.91 -7.12
N THR A 179 -13.21 -29.56 -6.09
CA THR A 179 -13.82 -30.52 -5.16
C THR A 179 -14.88 -31.38 -5.85
N HIS A 180 -15.69 -30.78 -6.71
CA HIS A 180 -16.71 -31.49 -7.49
C HIS A 180 -16.11 -32.49 -8.50
N GLU A 181 -15.06 -32.09 -9.22
CA GLU A 181 -14.32 -32.98 -10.12
C GLU A 181 -13.67 -34.15 -9.37
N SER A 182 -13.11 -33.90 -8.18
CA SER A 182 -12.55 -34.95 -7.32
C SER A 182 -13.59 -36.00 -6.92
N ALA A 183 -14.79 -35.56 -6.54
CA ALA A 183 -15.89 -36.47 -6.22
C ALA A 183 -16.31 -37.30 -7.44
N TYR A 184 -16.38 -36.68 -8.63
CA TYR A 184 -16.75 -37.38 -9.87
C TYR A 184 -15.77 -38.46 -10.29
N GLN A 185 -14.48 -38.22 -10.16
CA GLN A 185 -13.49 -39.25 -10.49
C GLN A 185 -13.29 -40.28 -9.36
N ASN A 186 -14.09 -40.18 -8.28
CA ASN A 186 -14.10 -41.10 -7.14
C ASN A 186 -12.69 -41.27 -6.52
N LYS A 187 -11.96 -40.15 -6.46
CA LYS A 187 -10.57 -40.06 -6.01
C LYS A 187 -10.48 -38.95 -4.97
N GLU A 188 -9.63 -39.12 -3.96
CA GLU A 188 -9.31 -38.00 -3.07
C GLU A 188 -8.72 -36.84 -3.89
N LEU A 189 -9.02 -35.58 -3.52
CA LEU A 189 -8.55 -34.39 -4.23
C LEU A 189 -7.02 -34.42 -4.45
N ASN A 190 -6.29 -34.88 -3.43
CA ASN A 190 -4.83 -35.05 -3.47
C ASN A 190 -4.39 -36.17 -4.44
N LYS A 191 -5.20 -37.22 -4.61
CA LYS A 191 -4.96 -38.31 -5.58
C LYS A 191 -5.36 -37.92 -7.00
N LEU A 192 -6.44 -37.15 -7.18
CA LEU A 192 -6.83 -36.59 -8.47
C LEU A 192 -5.76 -35.62 -8.99
N LEU A 193 -5.27 -34.73 -8.12
CA LEU A 193 -4.06 -33.97 -8.37
C LEU A 193 -2.95 -34.95 -8.75
N ALA A 194 -2.55 -35.91 -7.89
CA ALA A 194 -1.47 -36.89 -8.15
C ALA A 194 -1.57 -37.66 -9.49
N GLU A 195 -2.77 -37.93 -9.99
CA GLU A 195 -3.00 -38.62 -11.26
C GLU A 195 -3.06 -37.69 -12.47
N LEU A 196 -3.59 -36.49 -12.32
CA LEU A 196 -3.33 -35.41 -13.28
C LEU A 196 -1.82 -35.23 -13.47
N TRP A 197 -1.03 -35.30 -12.38
CA TRP A 197 0.44 -35.25 -12.41
C TRP A 197 1.13 -36.41 -13.16
N THR A 198 0.51 -37.58 -13.28
CA THR A 198 1.06 -38.70 -14.07
C THR A 198 0.63 -38.65 -15.53
N ILE A 199 -0.56 -38.14 -15.82
CA ILE A 199 -1.08 -37.92 -17.19
C ILE A 199 -0.35 -36.75 -17.88
N PHE A 200 0.08 -35.72 -17.14
CA PHE A 200 0.85 -34.58 -17.66
C PHE A 200 2.35 -34.87 -17.96
N GLY A 201 2.81 -36.11 -17.80
CA GLY A 201 3.93 -36.68 -18.55
C GLY A 201 5.37 -36.40 -18.06
N GLY A 202 5.97 -37.39 -17.40
CA GLY A 202 7.27 -37.99 -17.77
C GLY A 202 8.57 -37.18 -17.74
N ASN A 203 8.59 -35.87 -17.42
CA ASN A 203 9.81 -35.06 -17.42
C ASN A 203 10.08 -34.40 -16.06
N ARG A 204 11.22 -34.73 -15.43
CA ARG A 204 11.58 -34.30 -14.05
C ARG A 204 11.62 -32.78 -13.88
N VAL A 205 11.99 -32.05 -14.94
CA VAL A 205 12.06 -30.57 -14.96
C VAL A 205 10.65 -29.94 -14.89
N ARG A 206 9.67 -30.51 -15.59
CA ARG A 206 8.28 -30.02 -15.56
C ARG A 206 7.63 -30.27 -14.21
N LYS A 207 7.92 -31.42 -13.58
CA LYS A 207 7.42 -31.74 -12.23
C LYS A 207 7.84 -30.68 -11.20
N GLN A 208 9.09 -30.23 -11.23
CA GLN A 208 9.60 -29.23 -10.30
C GLN A 208 8.91 -27.86 -10.48
N LEU A 209 8.84 -27.35 -11.72
CA LEU A 209 8.14 -26.10 -12.03
C LEU A 209 6.66 -26.14 -11.58
N PHE A 210 6.02 -27.29 -11.71
CA PHE A 210 4.65 -27.45 -11.25
C PHE A 210 4.51 -27.47 -9.73
N GLU A 211 5.44 -28.11 -9.02
CA GLU A 211 5.46 -28.14 -7.56
C GLU A 211 5.63 -26.72 -6.99
N GLU A 212 6.49 -25.91 -7.63
CA GLU A 212 6.65 -24.47 -7.36
C GLU A 212 5.36 -23.68 -7.65
N ASN A 213 4.73 -23.87 -8.81
CA ASN A 213 3.47 -23.20 -9.16
C ASN A 213 2.31 -23.56 -8.22
N LEU A 214 2.23 -24.82 -7.78
CA LEU A 214 1.23 -25.28 -6.82
C LEU A 214 1.47 -24.68 -5.44
N GLU A 215 2.72 -24.57 -5.01
CA GLU A 215 3.08 -23.93 -3.76
C GLU A 215 2.68 -22.44 -3.76
N LEU A 216 2.92 -21.73 -4.87
CA LEU A 216 2.47 -20.35 -5.06
C LEU A 216 0.94 -20.22 -4.94
N LEU A 217 0.19 -21.14 -5.55
CA LEU A 217 -1.27 -21.19 -5.46
C LEU A 217 -1.77 -21.50 -4.05
N LYS A 218 -1.12 -22.41 -3.31
CA LYS A 218 -1.46 -22.71 -1.92
C LYS A 218 -1.23 -21.52 -0.99
N ASN A 219 -0.16 -20.78 -1.24
CA ASN A 219 0.19 -19.60 -0.46
C ASN A 219 -0.60 -18.34 -0.86
N LEU A 220 -1.33 -18.37 -1.97
CA LEU A 220 -2.06 -17.23 -2.47
C LEU A 220 -3.15 -16.73 -1.50
N ASP A 221 -3.94 -17.61 -0.89
CA ASP A 221 -4.94 -17.17 0.09
C ASP A 221 -4.27 -16.50 1.30
N LYS A 222 -3.09 -16.98 1.72
CA LYS A 222 -2.28 -16.33 2.75
C LYS A 222 -1.80 -14.94 2.29
N HIS A 223 -1.28 -14.81 1.08
CA HIS A 223 -0.85 -13.52 0.52
C HIS A 223 -2.02 -12.54 0.44
N ARG A 224 -3.16 -12.98 -0.09
CA ARG A 224 -4.40 -12.19 -0.18
C ARG A 224 -4.90 -11.73 1.20
N ARG A 225 -4.98 -12.62 2.19
CA ARG A 225 -5.38 -12.24 3.57
C ARG A 225 -4.41 -11.23 4.19
N THR A 226 -3.11 -11.40 3.95
CA THR A 226 -2.09 -10.44 4.38
C THR A 226 -2.30 -9.08 3.71
N ALA A 227 -2.61 -9.07 2.42
CA ALA A 227 -2.98 -7.86 1.68
C ALA A 227 -4.18 -7.13 2.28
N VAL A 228 -5.26 -7.87 2.50
CA VAL A 228 -6.49 -7.34 3.09
C VAL A 228 -6.20 -6.71 4.44
N SER A 229 -5.49 -7.42 5.32
CA SER A 229 -5.15 -6.92 6.66
C SER A 229 -4.28 -5.65 6.60
N GLN A 230 -3.26 -5.62 5.75
CA GLN A 230 -2.40 -4.45 5.58
C GLN A 230 -3.20 -3.24 5.07
N ILE A 231 -3.99 -3.42 4.01
CA ILE A 231 -4.74 -2.32 3.41
C ILE A 231 -5.84 -1.82 4.35
N GLN A 232 -6.54 -2.71 5.07
CA GLN A 232 -7.52 -2.32 6.09
C GLN A 232 -6.88 -1.48 7.20
N THR A 233 -5.70 -1.87 7.67
CA THR A 233 -5.01 -1.12 8.73
C THR A 233 -4.54 0.25 8.20
N THR A 234 -4.03 0.31 6.96
CA THR A 234 -3.69 1.58 6.29
C THR A 234 -4.93 2.48 6.17
N LEU A 235 -6.06 1.95 5.71
CA LEU A 235 -7.31 2.70 5.58
C LEU A 235 -7.82 3.22 6.92
N TYR A 236 -7.69 2.42 7.99
CA TYR A 236 -8.02 2.85 9.34
C TYR A 236 -7.17 4.05 9.77
N SER A 237 -5.84 3.96 9.63
CA SER A 237 -4.94 5.08 9.95
C SER A 237 -5.25 6.34 9.14
N LEU A 238 -5.57 6.19 7.85
CA LEU A 238 -5.93 7.34 6.99
C LEU A 238 -7.27 7.98 7.37
N THR A 239 -8.26 7.16 7.70
CA THR A 239 -9.58 7.66 8.10
C THR A 239 -9.50 8.32 9.48
N SER A 240 -8.72 7.74 10.41
CA SER A 240 -8.42 8.37 11.70
C SER A 240 -7.76 9.73 11.50
N PHE A 241 -6.77 9.82 10.62
CA PHE A 241 -6.09 11.08 10.34
C PHE A 241 -7.03 12.12 9.70
N GLN A 242 -7.96 11.71 8.83
CA GLN A 242 -8.99 12.62 8.33
C GLN A 242 -9.86 13.21 9.45
N LEU A 243 -10.24 12.40 10.44
CA LEU A 243 -11.00 12.87 11.60
C LEU A 243 -10.18 13.81 12.49
N ASP A 244 -8.91 13.50 12.74
CA ASP A 244 -8.00 14.41 13.47
C ASP A 244 -7.87 15.77 12.75
N MET A 245 -7.85 15.77 11.41
CA MET A 245 -7.77 17.00 10.60
C MET A 245 -9.03 17.84 10.70
N GLU A 246 -10.21 17.22 10.73
CA GLU A 246 -11.48 17.91 10.97
C GLU A 246 -11.48 18.59 12.35
N GLU A 247 -10.99 17.91 13.38
CA GLU A 247 -10.84 18.46 14.73
C GLU A 247 -9.88 19.66 14.74
N LEU A 248 -8.71 19.53 14.11
CA LEU A 248 -7.72 20.61 14.01
C LEU A 248 -8.28 21.85 13.31
N ARG A 249 -9.12 21.66 12.29
CA ARG A 249 -9.78 22.75 11.56
C ARG A 249 -10.79 23.50 12.42
N GLU A 250 -11.53 22.79 13.27
CA GLU A 250 -12.42 23.42 14.24
C GLU A 250 -11.65 24.29 15.25
N GLN A 251 -10.46 23.86 15.66
CA GLN A 251 -9.61 24.60 16.60
C GLN A 251 -9.07 25.91 16.02
N VAL A 252 -8.80 26.00 14.72
CA VAL A 252 -8.47 27.29 14.08
C VAL A 252 -9.65 28.29 14.17
N SER A 253 -10.88 27.77 14.21
CA SER A 253 -12.09 28.59 14.40
C SER A 253 -12.39 28.89 15.87
N ARG A 254 -11.79 28.14 16.80
CA ARG A 254 -11.94 28.24 18.27
C ARG A 254 -10.58 28.13 18.94
N PRO A 255 -9.81 29.23 18.97
CA PRO A 255 -8.43 29.21 19.43
C PRO A 255 -8.34 28.75 20.88
N SER A 256 -7.38 27.89 21.18
CA SER A 256 -7.01 27.54 22.55
C SER A 256 -6.61 28.79 23.34
N ILE A 257 -6.89 28.79 24.65
CA ILE A 257 -6.54 29.90 25.56
C ILE A 257 -5.02 30.09 25.67
N ILE A 258 -4.25 29.03 25.38
CA ILE A 258 -2.79 29.01 25.42
C ILE A 258 -2.28 29.00 23.98
N GLU A 259 -1.69 30.11 23.55
CA GLU A 259 -0.99 30.23 22.27
C GLU A 259 0.45 29.73 22.43
N MET A 260 0.84 28.77 21.58
CA MET A 260 2.19 28.22 21.58
C MET A 260 3.13 29.20 20.85
N PRO A 261 4.36 29.46 21.36
CA PRO A 261 5.31 30.33 20.67
C PRO A 261 5.68 29.79 19.28
N VAL A 262 5.87 30.70 18.33
CA VAL A 262 6.22 30.36 16.93
C VAL A 262 7.49 29.52 16.84
N GLU A 263 8.45 29.71 17.76
CA GLU A 263 9.69 28.94 17.84
C GLU A 263 9.43 27.46 18.09
N VAL A 264 8.43 27.12 18.91
CA VAL A 264 8.08 25.73 19.20
C VAL A 264 7.45 25.07 17.97
N HIS A 265 6.61 25.80 17.23
CA HIS A 265 6.08 25.33 15.95
C HIS A 265 7.19 25.07 14.93
N ILE A 266 8.14 26.00 14.79
CA ILE A 266 9.31 25.86 13.89
C ILE A 266 10.10 24.60 14.25
N GLU A 267 10.39 24.39 15.54
CA GLU A 267 11.14 23.21 16.00
C GLU A 267 10.37 21.91 15.75
N SER A 268 9.08 21.87 16.05
CA SER A 268 8.21 20.70 15.83
C SER A 268 8.14 20.32 14.35
N ILE A 269 7.87 21.27 13.46
CA ILE A 269 7.86 21.00 12.01
C ILE A 269 9.23 20.52 11.55
N GLY A 270 10.31 21.16 12.02
CA GLY A 270 11.68 20.74 11.68
C GLY A 270 11.95 19.27 12.02
N LYS A 271 11.59 18.84 13.24
CA LYS A 271 11.70 17.44 13.67
C LYS A 271 10.79 16.51 12.85
N GLY A 272 9.58 16.94 12.55
CA GLY A 272 8.64 16.19 11.72
C GLY A 272 9.17 15.93 10.32
N ILE A 273 9.74 16.95 9.66
CA ILE A 273 10.38 16.81 8.34
C ILE A 273 11.50 15.77 8.38
N GLU A 274 12.35 15.78 9.41
CA GLU A 274 13.43 14.81 9.55
C GLU A 274 12.91 13.38 9.74
N ARG A 275 11.85 13.19 10.55
CA ARG A 275 11.21 11.87 10.71
C ARG A 275 10.59 11.36 9.41
N LEU A 276 9.92 12.22 8.64
CA LEU A 276 9.37 11.86 7.34
C LEU A 276 10.49 11.51 6.34
N ARG A 277 11.62 12.23 6.36
CA ARG A 277 12.80 11.91 5.54
C ARG A 277 13.40 10.55 5.91
N ASN A 278 13.54 10.26 7.20
CA ASN A 278 14.02 8.96 7.66
C ASN A 278 13.09 7.83 7.20
N SER A 279 11.78 8.05 7.32
CA SER A 279 10.76 7.11 6.83
C SER A 279 10.88 6.89 5.31
N LYS A 280 11.08 7.96 4.54
CA LYS A 280 11.31 7.87 3.09
C LYS A 280 12.56 7.04 2.75
N VAL A 281 13.65 7.24 3.50
CA VAL A 281 14.88 6.47 3.31
C VAL A 281 14.64 5.00 3.61
N ALA A 282 13.95 4.67 4.71
CA ALA A 282 13.59 3.30 5.07
C ALA A 282 12.71 2.61 4.02
N LEU A 283 11.73 3.31 3.44
CA LEU A 283 10.93 2.78 2.33
C LEU A 283 11.77 2.51 1.08
N LYS A 284 12.75 3.36 0.78
CA LYS A 284 13.65 3.16 -0.37
C LYS A 284 14.61 1.99 -0.13
N SER A 285 15.32 1.98 1.00
CA SER A 285 16.29 0.94 1.33
C SER A 285 15.62 -0.43 1.54
N GLY A 286 14.43 -0.43 2.12
CA GLY A 286 13.58 -1.60 2.23
C GLY A 286 13.28 -2.20 0.85
N GLY A 287 12.86 -1.38 -0.13
CA GLY A 287 12.63 -1.81 -1.50
C GLY A 287 13.89 -2.29 -2.23
N ASP A 288 14.99 -1.55 -2.15
CA ASP A 288 16.24 -1.87 -2.87
C ASP A 288 16.87 -3.17 -2.34
N THR A 289 16.98 -3.33 -1.02
CA THR A 289 17.55 -4.55 -0.39
C THR A 289 16.73 -5.79 -0.74
N LYS A 290 15.41 -5.62 -0.84
CA LYS A 290 14.43 -6.65 -1.16
C LYS A 290 14.52 -7.07 -2.64
N ILE A 291 14.69 -6.11 -3.56
CA ILE A 291 14.90 -6.37 -4.99
C ILE A 291 16.27 -7.04 -5.23
N SER A 292 17.34 -6.59 -4.59
CA SER A 292 18.67 -7.20 -4.73
C SER A 292 18.67 -8.69 -4.37
N LYS A 293 18.06 -9.07 -3.23
CA LYS A 293 17.95 -10.48 -2.82
C LYS A 293 17.19 -11.35 -3.84
N LEU A 294 16.21 -10.78 -4.53
CA LEU A 294 15.46 -11.51 -5.57
C LEU A 294 16.28 -11.75 -6.83
N ILE A 295 17.07 -10.76 -7.26
CA ILE A 295 17.97 -10.89 -8.40
C ILE A 295 19.03 -11.95 -8.09
N ASP A 296 19.60 -11.91 -6.89
CA ASP A 296 20.60 -12.89 -6.45
C ASP A 296 20.02 -14.32 -6.43
N SER A 297 18.82 -14.52 -5.86
CA SER A 297 18.14 -15.83 -5.87
C SER A 297 17.74 -16.33 -7.27
N SER A 298 17.48 -15.41 -8.21
CA SER A 298 17.13 -15.78 -9.60
C SER A 298 18.36 -16.19 -10.39
N ASN A 299 19.51 -15.57 -10.11
CA ASN A 299 20.78 -15.91 -10.73
C ASN A 299 21.32 -17.26 -10.23
N GLU A 300 21.22 -17.54 -8.93
CA GLU A 300 21.59 -18.87 -8.38
C GLU A 300 20.76 -20.01 -8.97
N ASN A 301 19.46 -19.79 -9.20
CA ASN A 301 18.60 -20.80 -9.85
C ASN A 301 18.91 -21.00 -11.34
N ASN A 302 19.37 -19.96 -12.05
CA ASN A 302 19.81 -20.07 -13.44
C ASN A 302 21.14 -20.82 -13.54
N ASP A 303 22.12 -20.51 -12.69
CA ASP A 303 23.43 -21.18 -12.70
C ASP A 303 23.31 -22.68 -12.36
N ASN A 304 22.39 -23.04 -11.47
CA ASN A 304 22.11 -24.43 -11.13
C ASN A 304 21.38 -25.20 -12.26
N ASN A 305 20.61 -24.52 -13.11
CA ASN A 305 19.98 -25.13 -14.29
C ASN A 305 20.97 -25.29 -15.44
N VAL A 306 21.83 -24.31 -15.68
CA VAL A 306 22.89 -24.38 -16.70
C VAL A 306 23.91 -25.47 -16.36
N ALA A 307 24.29 -25.63 -15.08
CA ALA A 307 25.18 -26.70 -14.65
C ALA A 307 24.56 -28.11 -14.83
N LYS A 308 23.23 -28.25 -14.72
CA LYS A 308 22.52 -29.51 -14.94
C LYS A 308 22.38 -29.87 -16.43
N GLU A 309 22.20 -28.89 -17.32
CA GLU A 309 22.14 -29.14 -18.77
C GLU A 309 23.50 -29.50 -19.36
N MET A 310 24.60 -29.12 -18.71
CA MET A 310 25.97 -29.44 -19.15
C MET A 310 26.46 -30.83 -18.73
N THR A 311 25.65 -31.61 -18.00
CA THR A 311 26.00 -32.95 -17.49
C THR A 311 25.18 -34.08 -18.15
N ILE A 312 24.60 -33.84 -19.34
CA ILE A 312 23.98 -34.89 -20.17
C ILE A 312 24.85 -35.16 -21.38
#